data_AF-A0A959ICJ9-F1
#
_entry.id   AF-A0A959ICJ9-F1
#
_cell.length_a   1.000
_cell.length_b   1.000
_cell.length_c   1.000
_cell.angle_alpha   90.00
_cell.angle_beta   90.00
_cell.angle_gamma   90.00
#
_symmetry.space_group_name_H-M   'P 1'
#
loop_
_entity.id
_entity.type
_entity.pdbx_description
1 polymer ?
#
loop_
_entity_poly.entity_id
_entity_poly.type
_entity_poly.pdbx_seq_one_letter_code
_entity_poly.pdbx_strand_id
1 'polypeptide(L)'
;MIDFTKSIKPTFEAQVTAALMIQTNALIPIKLAARLCGISRQEIDRRVHNGTFPKPHKLSGKKRSMRKAFYLSEIHDWIRDPKNYRRIEDAEQSTGSFADGDEFQHLE
;
A
#
# COMPACT_ATOMS: atom_id res chain seq x y z
N MET A 1 6.50 26.18 -36.05
CA MET A 1 7.67 25.58 -35.37
C MET A 1 7.23 25.21 -33.97
N ILE A 2 7.37 23.94 -33.58
CA ILE A 2 6.95 23.47 -32.26
C ILE A 2 8.14 23.72 -31.32
N ASP A 3 7.94 24.55 -30.29
CA ASP A 3 8.98 24.88 -29.30
C ASP A 3 9.39 23.63 -28.50
N PHE A 4 10.43 22.94 -28.97
CA PHE A 4 11.06 21.80 -28.29
C PHE A 4 11.79 22.19 -26.99
N THR A 5 11.89 23.48 -26.69
CA THR A 5 12.56 24.03 -25.49
C THR A 5 11.61 24.25 -24.31
N LYS A 6 10.35 23.79 -24.39
CA LYS A 6 9.46 23.70 -23.22
C LYS A 6 10.02 22.68 -22.20
N SER A 7 10.96 23.17 -21.40
CA SER A 7 11.45 22.67 -20.12
C SER A 7 11.50 21.14 -19.97
N ILE A 8 12.53 20.53 -20.55
CA ILE A 8 12.88 19.10 -20.32
C ILE A 8 13.38 18.89 -18.88
N LYS A 9 13.91 19.92 -18.23
CA LYS A 9 14.46 19.86 -16.87
C LYS A 9 13.47 19.35 -15.80
N PRO A 10 12.24 19.89 -15.66
CA PRO A 10 11.29 19.42 -14.66
C PRO A 10 10.76 18.01 -14.93
N THR A 11 10.64 17.61 -16.20
CA THR A 11 10.22 16.24 -16.54
C THR A 11 11.33 15.23 -16.25
N PHE A 12 12.59 15.59 -16.55
CA PHE A 12 13.77 14.80 -16.21
C PHE A 12 13.96 14.66 -14.70
N GLU A 13 13.90 15.76 -13.95
CA GLU A 13 14.02 15.73 -12.48
C GLU A 13 12.91 14.89 -11.84
N ALA A 14 11.68 14.96 -12.36
CA ALA A 14 10.57 14.13 -11.91
C ALA A 14 10.82 12.64 -12.20
N GLN A 15 11.35 12.31 -13.38
CA GLN A 15 11.70 10.93 -13.75
C GLN A 15 12.83 10.37 -12.89
N VAL A 16 13.90 11.14 -12.68
CA VAL A 16 15.03 10.73 -11.83
C VAL A 16 14.58 10.56 -10.38
N THR A 17 13.80 11.50 -9.85
CA THR A 17 13.25 11.40 -8.49
C THR A 17 12.34 10.19 -8.36
N ALA A 18 11.48 9.92 -9.35
CA ALA A 18 10.62 8.73 -9.36
C ALA A 18 11.46 7.45 -9.39
N ALA A 19 12.48 7.37 -10.25
CA ALA A 19 13.38 6.22 -10.33
C ALA A 19 14.12 5.98 -9.00
N LEU A 20 14.60 7.05 -8.36
CA LEU A 20 15.28 6.97 -7.06
C LEU A 20 14.31 6.50 -5.96
N MET A 21 13.08 7.01 -5.94
CA MET A 21 12.06 6.60 -4.98
C MET A 21 11.65 5.13 -5.15
N ILE A 22 11.59 4.65 -6.40
CA ILE A 22 11.32 3.23 -6.71
C ILE A 22 12.48 2.36 -6.21
N GLN A 23 13.73 2.76 -6.47
CA GLN A 23 14.92 2.01 -6.05
C GLN A 23 15.08 1.96 -4.52
N THR A 24 14.75 3.05 -3.83
CA THR A 24 14.92 3.18 -2.37
C THR A 24 13.75 2.61 -1.56
N ASN A 25 12.73 2.05 -2.21
CA ASN A 25 11.48 1.62 -1.58
C ASN A 25 10.91 2.71 -0.64
N ALA A 26 10.84 3.94 -1.14
CA ALA A 26 10.51 5.10 -0.32
C ALA A 26 9.10 5.00 0.29
N LEU A 27 8.95 5.53 1.50
CA LEU A 27 7.66 5.68 2.18
C LEU A 27 6.95 6.95 1.71
N ILE A 28 5.79 6.78 1.06
CA ILE A 28 4.99 7.89 0.53
C ILE A 28 3.75 8.17 1.37
N PRO A 29 3.39 9.45 1.61
CA PRO A 29 2.20 9.80 2.39
C PRO A 29 0.92 9.52 1.61
N ILE A 30 -0.19 9.31 2.33
CA ILE A 30 -1.52 9.03 1.73
C ILE A 30 -1.98 10.05 0.68
N LYS A 31 -1.62 11.33 0.84
CA LYS A 31 -1.94 12.37 -0.15
C LYS A 31 -1.25 12.13 -1.48
N LEU A 32 -0.01 11.64 -1.45
CA LEU A 32 0.74 11.32 -2.66
C LEU A 32 0.23 10.01 -3.27
N ALA A 33 -0.05 9.00 -2.45
CA ALA A 33 -0.67 7.75 -2.90
C ALA A 33 -2.02 8.00 -3.60
N ALA A 34 -2.89 8.85 -3.04
CA ALA A 34 -4.16 9.24 -3.64
C ALA A 34 -3.98 9.88 -5.03
N ARG A 35 -2.98 10.75 -5.18
CA ARG A 35 -2.65 11.38 -6.46
C ARG A 35 -2.10 10.37 -7.47
N LEU A 36 -1.22 9.46 -7.04
CA LEU A 36 -0.61 8.45 -7.92
C LEU A 36 -1.63 7.42 -8.40
N CYS A 37 -2.52 6.99 -7.51
CA CYS A 37 -3.53 5.97 -7.80
C CYS A 37 -4.79 6.55 -8.48
N GLY A 38 -4.95 7.87 -8.55
CA GLY A 38 -6.13 8.53 -9.11
C GLY A 38 -7.43 8.27 -8.34
N ILE A 39 -7.35 7.95 -7.04
CA ILE A 39 -8.50 7.58 -6.20
C ILE A 39 -8.56 8.45 -4.95
N SER A 40 -9.76 8.59 -4.39
CA SER A 40 -9.97 9.39 -3.18
C SER A 40 -9.30 8.75 -1.96
N ARG A 41 -9.02 9.58 -0.94
CA ARG A 41 -8.49 9.08 0.33
C ARG A 41 -9.43 8.08 1.01
N GLN A 42 -10.74 8.32 0.93
CA GLN A 42 -11.75 7.42 1.50
C GLN A 42 -11.73 6.07 0.78
N GLU A 43 -11.53 6.09 -0.53
CA GLU A 43 -11.43 4.87 -1.33
C GLU A 43 -10.17 4.07 -0.97
N ILE A 44 -9.05 4.74 -0.73
CA ILE A 44 -7.85 4.09 -0.19
C ILE A 44 -8.16 3.45 1.16
N ASP A 45 -8.73 4.19 2.11
CA ASP A 45 -9.04 3.64 3.44
C ASP A 45 -10.03 2.45 3.34
N ARG A 46 -11.02 2.50 2.44
CA ARG A 46 -11.94 1.39 2.15
C ARG A 46 -11.20 0.16 1.62
N ARG A 47 -10.33 0.33 0.62
CA ARG A 47 -9.58 -0.79 0.04
C ARG A 47 -8.52 -1.36 0.98
N VAL A 48 -7.92 -0.52 1.83
CA VAL A 48 -7.02 -0.96 2.90
C VAL A 48 -7.76 -1.86 3.88
N HIS A 49 -8.99 -1.49 4.25
CA HIS A 49 -9.86 -2.30 5.11
C HIS A 49 -10.27 -3.62 4.44
N ASN A 50 -10.55 -3.59 3.13
CA ASN A 50 -10.93 -4.78 2.35
C ASN A 50 -9.74 -5.68 1.95
N GLY A 51 -8.50 -5.33 2.29
CA GLY A 51 -7.31 -6.10 1.91
C GLY A 51 -6.88 -5.97 0.44
N THR A 52 -7.54 -5.11 -0.34
CA THR A 52 -7.26 -4.89 -1.77
C THR A 52 -6.35 -3.67 -2.01
N PHE A 53 -5.59 -3.24 -1.00
CA PHE A 53 -4.63 -2.13 -1.08
C PHE A 53 -3.42 -2.35 -0.15
N PRO A 54 -2.24 -1.81 -0.50
CA PRO A 54 -1.04 -1.78 0.33
C PRO A 54 -1.27 -1.38 1.79
N LYS A 55 -0.46 -1.94 2.69
CA LYS A 55 -0.65 -1.74 4.13
C LYS A 55 -0.08 -0.37 4.55
N PRO A 56 -0.82 0.44 5.31
CA PRO A 56 -0.28 1.69 5.81
C PRO A 56 0.77 1.43 6.91
N HIS A 57 1.98 1.89 6.67
CA HIS A 57 3.03 1.97 7.68
C HIS A 57 2.80 3.20 8.59
N LYS A 58 2.81 2.97 9.91
CA LYS A 58 2.62 4.04 10.90
C LYS A 58 3.95 4.72 11.18
N LEU A 59 4.07 6.00 10.82
CA LEU A 59 5.31 6.78 11.06
C LEU A 59 5.53 7.17 12.53
N SER A 60 4.60 6.86 13.43
CA SER A 60 4.76 7.14 14.86
C SER A 60 4.16 6.02 15.67
N GLY A 61 4.87 5.62 16.73
CA GLY A 61 4.42 4.61 17.71
C GLY A 61 3.26 5.06 18.60
N LYS A 62 2.77 6.31 18.47
CA LYS A 62 1.59 6.76 19.21
C LYS A 62 0.33 6.07 18.67
N LYS A 63 -0.49 5.53 19.58
CA LYS A 63 -1.77 4.84 19.31
C LYS A 63 -2.74 5.64 18.41
N ARG A 64 -2.64 6.99 18.39
CA ARG A 64 -3.43 7.92 17.55
C ARG A 64 -2.65 8.54 16.39
N SER A 65 -1.54 7.94 15.94
CA SER A 65 -0.81 8.47 14.80
C SER A 65 -1.64 8.38 13.52
N MET A 66 -2.14 9.53 13.08
CA MET A 66 -2.88 9.71 11.82
C MET A 66 -1.98 9.72 10.60
N ARG A 67 -0.65 9.83 10.79
CA ARG A 67 0.33 9.88 9.70
C ARG A 67 0.67 8.46 9.26
N LYS A 68 -0.14 7.99 8.31
CA LYS A 68 0.06 6.75 7.55
C LYS A 68 0.91 7.06 6.30
N ALA A 69 1.90 6.22 6.04
CA ALA A 69 2.66 6.18 4.79
C ALA A 69 2.58 4.79 4.18
N PHE A 70 2.95 4.65 2.91
CA PHE A 70 2.89 3.40 2.16
C PHE A 70 4.21 3.18 1.45
N TYR A 71 4.60 1.92 1.27
CA TYR A 71 5.74 1.61 0.43
C TYR A 71 5.41 1.88 -1.03
N LEU A 72 6.30 2.58 -1.71
CA LEU A 72 6.10 2.90 -3.12
C LEU A 72 6.12 1.63 -3.99
N SER A 73 6.90 0.61 -3.63
CA SER A 73 6.91 -0.69 -4.32
C SER A 73 5.52 -1.32 -4.34
N GLU A 74 4.89 -1.47 -3.17
CA GLU A 74 3.54 -2.03 -3.05
C GLU A 74 2.48 -1.21 -3.82
N ILE A 75 2.60 0.12 -3.80
CA ILE A 75 1.70 1.00 -4.58
C ILE A 75 1.93 0.82 -6.08
N HIS A 76 3.17 0.69 -6.52
CA HIS A 76 3.49 0.44 -7.92
C HIS A 76 2.96 -0.91 -8.39
N ASP A 77 3.08 -1.96 -7.56
CA ASP A 77 2.52 -3.27 -7.84
C ASP A 77 0.98 -3.22 -7.90
N TRP A 78 0.36 -2.47 -6.99
CA TRP A 78 -1.08 -2.20 -7.05
C TRP A 78 -1.49 -1.44 -8.32
N ILE A 79 -0.71 -0.44 -8.76
CA ILE A 79 -0.98 0.31 -10.00
C ILE A 79 -0.87 -0.60 -11.22
N ARG A 80 0.07 -1.56 -11.22
CA ARG A 80 0.23 -2.53 -12.32
C ARG A 80 -0.96 -3.48 -12.45
N ASP A 81 -1.50 -3.96 -11.33
CA ASP A 81 -2.68 -4.82 -11.34
C ASP A 81 -3.66 -4.51 -10.18
N PRO A 82 -4.49 -3.46 -10.32
CA PRO A 82 -5.39 -3.03 -9.24
C PRO A 82 -6.51 -4.02 -8.92
N LYS A 83 -6.85 -4.91 -9.88
CA LYS A 83 -7.99 -5.83 -9.77
C LYS A 83 -7.62 -7.15 -9.10
N ASN A 84 -6.40 -7.65 -9.37
CA ASN A 84 -5.92 -8.89 -8.76
C ASN A 84 -5.00 -8.64 -7.57
N TYR A 85 -4.73 -7.38 -7.20
CA TYR A 85 -3.94 -7.09 -6.02
C TYR A 85 -4.60 -7.65 -4.75
N ARG A 86 -3.92 -8.61 -4.12
CA ARG A 86 -4.29 -9.18 -2.84
C ARG A 86 -3.10 -9.09 -1.90
N ARG A 87 -3.32 -8.57 -0.69
CA ARG A 87 -2.29 -8.51 0.33
C ARG A 87 -1.85 -9.93 0.70
N ILE A 88 -0.56 -10.22 0.56
CA ILE A 88 0.02 -11.55 0.81
C ILE A 88 -0.10 -11.94 2.30
N GLU A 89 -0.09 -10.97 3.23
CA GLU A 89 -0.22 -11.23 4.68
C GLU A 89 -1.60 -11.77 5.11
N ASP A 90 -2.67 -11.55 4.34
CA ASP A 90 -4.00 -12.08 4.69
C ASP A 90 -4.12 -13.58 4.33
N ALA A 91 -3.17 -14.14 3.56
CA ALA A 91 -3.11 -15.57 3.26
C ALA A 91 -2.52 -16.40 4.41
N GLU A 92 -1.61 -15.81 5.21
CA GLU A 92 -0.95 -16.52 6.32
C GLU A 92 -1.79 -16.56 7.60
N GLN A 93 -2.80 -15.69 7.76
CA GLN A 93 -3.71 -15.74 8.92
C GLN A 93 -4.93 -16.66 8.74
N SER A 94 -5.18 -17.18 7.53
CA SER A 94 -6.34 -18.07 7.26
C SER A 94 -6.05 -19.56 7.46
N THR A 95 -4.83 -19.97 7.79
CA THR A 95 -4.44 -21.39 7.93
C THR A 95 -4.21 -21.84 9.37
N GLY A 96 -4.55 -21.02 10.38
CA GLY A 96 -4.19 -21.30 11.77
C GLY A 96 -5.23 -20.97 12.82
N SER A 97 -6.50 -21.40 12.67
CA SER A 97 -7.39 -21.65 13.82
C SER A 97 -8.71 -22.32 13.41
N PHE A 98 -8.64 -23.54 12.93
CA PHE A 98 -9.71 -24.52 13.11
C PHE A 98 -9.06 -25.79 13.67
N ALA A 99 -8.71 -25.75 14.96
CA ALA A 99 -8.43 -26.96 15.72
C ALA A 99 -9.75 -27.36 16.39
N ASP A 100 -10.24 -28.50 15.91
CA ASP A 100 -11.30 -29.40 16.37
C ASP A 100 -12.18 -29.01 17.56
N GLY A 101 -13.48 -29.21 17.31
CA GLY A 101 -14.44 -29.48 18.36
C GLY A 101 -14.36 -30.92 18.87
N ASP A 102 -14.90 -31.04 20.07
CA ASP A 102 -15.57 -32.18 20.69
C ASP A 102 -14.78 -33.33 21.35
N GLU A 103 -15.31 -33.61 22.56
CA GLU A 103 -15.44 -34.91 23.22
C GLU A 103 -14.23 -35.50 23.99
N PHE A 104 -14.26 -35.43 25.34
CA PHE A 104 -14.79 -36.52 26.18
C PHE A 104 -14.66 -36.21 27.68
N GLN A 105 -15.69 -36.62 28.43
CA GLN A 105 -15.74 -36.69 29.89
C GLN A 105 -14.61 -37.56 30.46
N HIS A 106 -14.09 -37.21 31.64
CA HIS A 106 -14.05 -38.18 32.75
C HIS A 106 -13.85 -37.53 34.13
N LEU A 107 -14.68 -37.98 35.05
CA LEU A 107 -14.58 -37.84 36.51
C LEU A 107 -13.21 -38.27 37.03
N GLU A 108 -12.71 -37.60 38.07
CA GLU A 108 -12.67 -38.09 39.47
C GLU A 108 -12.48 -36.93 40.46
#